data_AF-A0A6F8PSG6-F1
#
_entry.id   AF-A0A6F8PSG6-F1
#
_cell.length_a   1.000
_cell.length_b   1.000
_cell.length_c   1.000
_cell.angle_alpha   90.00
_cell.angle_beta   90.00
_cell.angle_gamma   90.00
#
_symmetry.space_group_name_H-M   'P 1'
#
loop_
_entity.id
_entity.type
_entity.pdbx_description
1 polymer ?
#
loop_
_entity_poly.entity_id
_entity_poly.type
_entity_poly.pdbx_seq_one_letter_code
_entity_poly.pdbx_strand_id
1 'polypeptide(L)'
;MAQIEEHEAADHTNMVCVPVKQGRVEKSVEYALWNSRFVVMVAVVASLLTAFAIFYITMIDVFYTISHLAHYHQLDDAGRADLKALTVAHAVSSVDGFLLGAIMLIFSLGLYELFISKIDLAKGNNTSKILIINSLDDLKDKLAKVILMILVVMFFEQAIFLKPTGPLELLYYALAIMLVALALFLSHKAYKH
;
A
#
# COMPACT_ATOMS: atom_id res chain seq x y z
N MET A 1 18.96 11.92 78.23
CA MET A 1 18.41 10.67 78.80
C MET A 1 16.90 10.79 78.85
N ALA A 2 16.22 10.31 77.82
CA ALA A 2 14.85 9.77 77.84
C ALA A 2 14.48 9.43 76.39
N GLN A 3 13.90 8.27 76.24
CA GLN A 3 13.64 7.52 75.03
C GLN A 3 12.15 7.62 74.66
N ILE A 4 11.85 7.48 73.35
CA ILE A 4 10.78 6.61 72.78
C ILE A 4 9.34 7.17 72.90
N GLU A 5 8.40 7.09 71.94
CA GLU A 5 8.15 6.23 70.76
C GLU A 5 7.18 6.97 69.78
N GLU A 6 6.73 6.26 68.74
CA GLU A 6 5.79 6.63 67.67
C GLU A 6 6.41 7.20 66.39
N HIS A 7 7.17 6.32 65.72
CA HIS A 7 7.13 6.30 64.27
C HIS A 7 6.53 4.97 63.81
N GLU A 8 5.29 5.10 63.35
CA GLU A 8 4.48 4.11 62.66
C GLU A 8 5.16 3.59 61.38
N ALA A 9 4.76 2.37 61.01
CA ALA A 9 4.91 1.68 59.72
C ALA A 9 6.23 0.94 59.47
N ALA A 10 6.34 -0.27 60.03
CA ALA A 10 7.15 -1.34 59.45
C ALA A 10 6.41 -2.68 59.53
N ASP A 11 5.31 -2.81 58.77
CA ASP A 11 4.86 -4.10 58.28
C ASP A 11 4.37 -3.92 56.85
N HIS A 12 5.01 -4.63 55.93
CA HIS A 12 4.34 -5.51 54.96
C HIS A 12 5.36 -5.98 53.92
N THR A 13 5.77 -7.23 54.16
CA THR A 13 5.87 -8.26 53.13
C THR A 13 7.05 -8.17 52.18
N ASN A 14 8.08 -8.94 52.51
CA ASN A 14 9.09 -9.47 51.60
C ASN A 14 8.45 -9.92 50.28
N MET A 15 8.61 -9.10 49.25
CA MET A 15 8.28 -9.44 47.87
C MET A 15 9.32 -10.46 47.40
N VAL A 16 9.05 -11.73 47.65
CA VAL A 16 9.80 -12.85 47.09
C VAL A 16 9.66 -12.77 45.58
N CYS A 17 10.73 -12.36 44.89
CA CYS A 17 10.85 -12.56 43.46
C CYS A 17 10.92 -14.08 43.21
N VAL A 18 9.79 -14.69 42.88
CA VAL A 18 9.75 -16.08 42.44
C VAL A 18 10.41 -16.15 41.06
N PRO A 19 11.55 -16.86 40.87
CA PRO A 19 12.12 -17.03 39.55
C PRO A 19 11.21 -17.98 38.75
N VAL A 20 10.35 -17.42 37.90
CA VAL A 20 9.56 -18.19 36.94
C VAL A 20 10.53 -18.89 35.99
N LYS A 21 10.51 -20.22 36.00
CA LYS A 21 11.39 -21.07 35.22
C LYS A 21 10.93 -21.04 33.75
N GLN A 22 11.40 -20.04 32.99
CA GLN A 22 11.05 -19.87 31.58
C GLN A 22 11.42 -21.11 30.75
N GLY A 23 10.45 -21.68 30.03
CA GLY A 23 10.68 -22.83 29.15
C GLY A 23 11.50 -22.46 27.91
N ARG A 24 12.24 -23.43 27.33
CA ARG A 24 12.97 -23.22 26.06
C ARG A 24 12.06 -22.74 24.91
N VAL A 25 10.78 -23.15 24.96
CA VAL A 25 9.74 -22.74 24.01
C VAL A 25 9.36 -21.27 24.21
N GLU A 26 9.25 -20.83 25.46
CA GLU A 26 8.90 -19.45 25.83
C GLU A 26 10.00 -18.48 25.40
N LYS A 27 11.28 -18.81 25.63
CA LYS A 27 12.43 -18.03 25.11
C LYS A 27 12.46 -17.96 23.59
N SER A 28 12.05 -19.02 22.90
CA SER A 28 12.03 -19.03 21.42
C SER A 28 10.87 -18.18 20.88
N VAL A 29 9.71 -18.20 21.53
CA VAL A 29 8.57 -17.34 21.20
C VAL A 29 8.89 -15.88 21.52
N GLU A 30 9.54 -15.60 22.64
CA GLU A 30 9.96 -14.25 23.04
C GLU A 30 11.03 -13.69 22.08
N TYR A 31 11.97 -14.53 21.63
CA TYR A 31 12.94 -14.19 20.59
C TYR A 31 12.29 -13.95 19.21
N ALA A 32 11.30 -14.78 18.83
CA ALA A 32 10.52 -14.60 17.61
C ALA A 32 9.66 -13.32 17.65
N LEU A 33 9.07 -13.00 18.81
CA LEU A 33 8.34 -11.75 19.06
C LEU A 33 9.28 -10.54 18.97
N TRP A 34 10.49 -10.64 19.53
CA TRP A 34 11.53 -9.62 19.37
C TRP A 34 11.98 -9.42 17.92
N ASN A 35 12.08 -10.51 17.14
CA ASN A 35 12.44 -10.45 15.73
C ASN A 35 11.30 -9.97 14.81
N SER A 36 10.06 -9.85 15.31
CA SER A 36 8.91 -9.39 14.52
C SER A 36 9.14 -8.01 13.90
N ARG A 37 9.85 -7.12 14.61
CA ARG A 37 10.19 -5.78 14.12
C ARG A 37 11.17 -5.83 12.94
N PHE A 38 12.07 -6.80 12.92
CA PHE A 38 13.03 -6.98 11.82
C PHE A 38 12.32 -7.40 10.53
N VAL A 39 11.35 -8.31 10.62
CA VAL A 39 10.54 -8.75 9.47
C VAL A 39 9.81 -7.56 8.83
N VAL A 40 9.24 -6.67 9.64
CA VAL A 40 8.58 -5.46 9.12
C VAL A 40 9.57 -4.51 8.46
N MET A 41 10.77 -4.30 9.03
CA MET A 41 11.80 -3.48 8.37
C MET A 41 12.18 -4.03 6.99
N VAL A 42 12.31 -5.34 6.85
CA VAL A 42 12.56 -5.97 5.55
C VAL A 42 11.42 -5.71 4.57
N ALA A 43 10.15 -5.81 5.02
CA ALA A 43 8.98 -5.53 4.18
C ALA A 43 8.90 -4.06 3.73
N VAL A 44 9.23 -3.12 4.62
CA VAL A 44 9.31 -1.68 4.30
C VAL A 44 10.38 -1.44 3.24
N VAL A 45 11.60 -1.95 3.44
CA VAL A 45 12.69 -1.76 2.46
C VAL A 45 12.35 -2.41 1.11
N ALA A 46 11.78 -3.61 1.11
CA ALA A 46 11.38 -4.29 -0.11
C ALA A 46 10.29 -3.53 -0.89
N SER A 47 9.26 -3.02 -0.20
CA SER A 47 8.19 -2.22 -0.83
C SER A 47 8.68 -0.86 -1.33
N LEU A 48 9.60 -0.21 -0.59
CA LEU A 48 10.28 1.02 -1.04
C LEU A 48 11.09 0.79 -2.33
N LEU A 49 11.91 -0.27 -2.37
CA LEU A 49 12.69 -0.63 -3.55
C LEU A 49 11.79 -0.97 -4.74
N THR A 50 10.70 -1.70 -4.49
CA THR A 50 9.71 -2.04 -5.51
C THR A 50 9.07 -0.77 -6.09
N ALA A 51 8.71 0.19 -5.26
CA ALA A 51 8.16 1.46 -5.72
C ALA A 51 9.13 2.21 -6.65
N PHE A 52 10.41 2.29 -6.26
CA PHE A 52 11.42 2.91 -7.11
C PHE A 52 11.65 2.14 -8.42
N ALA A 53 11.67 0.81 -8.38
CA ALA A 53 11.80 -0.01 -9.58
C ALA A 53 10.63 0.20 -10.55
N ILE A 54 9.40 0.23 -10.04
CA ILE A 54 8.20 0.48 -10.84
C ILE A 54 8.27 1.88 -11.45
N PHE A 55 8.55 2.93 -10.66
CA PHE A 55 8.70 4.27 -11.21
C PHE A 55 9.77 4.38 -12.29
N TYR A 56 10.89 3.69 -12.11
CA TYR A 56 11.96 3.66 -13.10
C TYR A 56 11.49 3.02 -14.42
N ILE A 57 10.86 1.85 -14.35
CA ILE A 57 10.33 1.14 -15.53
C ILE A 57 9.26 2.00 -16.22
N THR A 58 8.28 2.50 -15.47
CA THR A 58 7.20 3.34 -16.01
C THR A 58 7.75 4.62 -16.64
N MET A 59 8.77 5.24 -16.05
CA MET A 59 9.39 6.43 -16.63
C MET A 59 10.07 6.13 -17.97
N ILE A 60 10.69 4.96 -18.10
CA ILE A 60 11.26 4.50 -19.37
C ILE A 60 10.17 4.26 -20.41
N ASP A 61 9.06 3.62 -20.03
CA ASP A 61 7.93 3.34 -20.94
C ASP A 61 7.32 4.64 -21.50
N VAL A 62 7.16 5.67 -20.66
CA VAL A 62 6.73 7.00 -21.09
C VAL A 62 7.71 7.61 -22.07
N PHE A 63 9.01 7.54 -21.80
CA PHE A 63 10.03 8.08 -22.69
C PHE A 63 9.99 7.42 -24.07
N TYR A 64 9.92 6.08 -24.13
CA TYR A 64 9.80 5.35 -25.39
C TYR A 64 8.50 5.69 -26.13
N THR A 65 7.38 5.81 -25.43
CA THR A 65 6.08 6.18 -26.04
C THR A 65 6.12 7.55 -26.69
N ILE A 66 6.71 8.55 -26.04
CA ILE A 66 6.90 9.89 -26.60
C ILE A 66 7.81 9.85 -27.83
N SER A 67 8.90 9.07 -27.78
CA SER A 67 9.84 8.96 -28.89
C SER A 67 9.22 8.33 -30.15
N HIS A 68 8.34 7.34 -29.99
CA HIS A 68 7.61 6.73 -31.10
C HIS A 68 6.61 7.70 -31.75
N LEU A 69 6.03 8.62 -30.98
CA LEU A 69 5.10 9.63 -31.47
C LEU A 69 5.75 10.67 -32.39
N ALA A 70 7.07 10.86 -32.31
CA ALA A 70 7.79 11.80 -33.17
C ALA A 70 7.71 11.44 -34.67
N HIS A 71 7.46 10.17 -35.01
CA HIS A 71 7.34 9.69 -36.39
C HIS A 71 5.88 9.69 -36.91
N TYR A 72 4.92 10.19 -36.13
CA TYR A 72 3.49 10.15 -36.44
C TYR A 72 3.10 10.89 -37.73
N HIS A 73 3.86 11.93 -38.13
CA HIS A 73 3.58 12.71 -39.33
C HIS A 73 3.86 11.94 -40.65
N GLN A 74 4.57 10.81 -40.60
CA GLN A 74 5.04 10.10 -41.79
C GLN A 74 4.13 8.94 -42.22
N LEU A 75 3.02 8.70 -41.51
CA LEU A 75 2.20 7.50 -41.67
C LEU A 75 0.88 7.75 -42.40
N ASP A 76 0.43 6.73 -43.12
CA ASP A 76 -0.86 6.65 -43.80
C ASP A 76 -2.04 6.63 -42.80
N ASP A 77 -3.26 6.98 -43.24
CA ASP A 77 -4.43 7.16 -42.36
C ASP A 77 -4.78 5.90 -41.56
N ALA A 78 -4.62 4.71 -42.14
CA ALA A 78 -4.80 3.43 -41.44
C ALA A 78 -3.72 3.19 -40.36
N GLY A 79 -2.48 3.56 -40.63
CA GLY A 79 -1.37 3.47 -39.68
C GLY A 79 -1.50 4.47 -38.53
N ARG A 80 -2.09 5.64 -38.78
CA ARG A 80 -2.38 6.65 -37.75
C ARG A 80 -3.43 6.17 -36.75
N ALA A 81 -4.46 5.44 -37.20
CA ALA A 81 -5.49 4.91 -36.31
C ALA A 81 -4.93 3.85 -35.34
N ASP A 82 -4.10 2.94 -35.84
CA ASP A 82 -3.48 1.87 -35.03
C ASP A 82 -2.43 2.44 -34.06
N LEU A 83 -1.58 3.38 -34.51
CA LEU A 83 -0.66 4.10 -33.61
C LEU A 83 -1.38 4.89 -32.53
N LYS A 84 -2.51 5.53 -32.85
CA LYS A 84 -3.31 6.25 -31.86
C LYS A 84 -3.82 5.29 -30.79
N ALA A 85 -4.34 4.12 -31.18
CA ALA A 85 -4.81 3.10 -30.25
C ALA A 85 -3.67 2.59 -29.35
N LEU A 86 -2.52 2.26 -29.93
CA LEU A 86 -1.31 1.86 -29.20
C LEU A 86 -0.83 2.94 -28.22
N THR A 87 -0.82 4.20 -28.65
CA THR A 87 -0.40 5.33 -27.80
C THR A 87 -1.34 5.51 -26.62
N VAL A 88 -2.65 5.43 -26.83
CA VAL A 88 -3.64 5.53 -25.75
C VAL A 88 -3.45 4.39 -24.76
N ALA A 89 -3.21 3.17 -25.24
CA ALA A 89 -3.00 2.03 -24.36
C ALA A 89 -1.71 2.14 -23.54
N HIS A 90 -0.57 2.50 -24.14
CA HIS A 90 0.67 2.77 -23.40
C HIS A 90 0.54 3.92 -22.41
N ALA A 91 -0.24 4.96 -22.74
CA ALA A 91 -0.50 6.06 -21.82
C ALA A 91 -1.30 5.61 -20.59
N VAL A 92 -2.35 4.79 -20.78
CA VAL A 92 -3.14 4.22 -19.68
C VAL A 92 -2.26 3.30 -18.81
N SER A 93 -1.46 2.44 -19.44
CA SER A 93 -0.49 1.55 -18.76
C SER A 93 0.53 2.34 -17.93
N SER A 94 1.05 3.45 -18.48
CA SER A 94 2.00 4.32 -17.78
C SER A 94 1.37 5.00 -16.55
N VAL A 95 0.11 5.45 -16.68
CA VAL A 95 -0.62 6.04 -15.55
C VAL A 95 -0.84 5.00 -14.45
N ASP A 96 -1.17 3.76 -14.79
CA ASP A 96 -1.27 2.67 -13.82
C ASP A 96 0.06 2.39 -13.12
N GLY A 97 1.16 2.31 -13.88
CA GLY A 97 2.50 2.11 -13.33
C GLY A 97 2.88 3.17 -12.29
N PHE A 98 2.57 4.45 -12.56
CA PHE A 98 2.80 5.52 -11.59
C PHE A 98 1.89 5.42 -10.36
N LEU A 99 0.63 5.05 -10.55
CA LEU A 99 -0.29 4.80 -9.44
C LEU A 99 0.25 3.66 -8.57
N LEU A 100 0.58 2.51 -9.17
CA LEU A 100 1.15 1.34 -8.49
C LEU A 100 2.43 1.70 -7.72
N GLY A 101 3.35 2.46 -8.33
CA GLY A 101 4.55 2.97 -7.67
C GLY A 101 4.22 3.85 -6.45
N ALA A 102 3.28 4.78 -6.59
CA ALA A 102 2.85 5.65 -5.48
C ALA A 102 2.19 4.86 -4.34
N ILE A 103 1.47 3.79 -4.67
CA ILE A 103 0.81 2.92 -3.70
C ILE A 103 1.83 2.13 -2.90
N MET A 104 2.84 1.57 -3.58
CA MET A 104 3.95 0.90 -2.91
C MET A 104 4.72 1.86 -2.00
N LEU A 105 4.90 3.13 -2.39
CA LEU A 105 5.47 4.15 -1.50
C LEU A 105 4.61 4.42 -0.26
N ILE A 106 3.31 4.69 -0.44
CA ILE A 106 2.39 4.95 0.67
C ILE A 106 2.30 3.73 1.59
N PHE A 107 2.31 2.52 1.03
CA PHE A 107 2.31 1.27 1.78
C PHE A 107 3.60 1.10 2.60
N SER A 108 4.77 1.33 2.00
CA SER A 108 6.06 1.33 2.70
C SER A 108 6.06 2.32 3.87
N LEU A 109 5.60 3.55 3.64
CA LEU A 109 5.51 4.59 4.68
C LEU A 109 4.48 4.23 5.76
N GLY A 110 3.34 3.67 5.37
CA GLY A 110 2.28 3.22 6.27
C GLY A 110 2.73 2.08 7.18
N LEU A 111 3.42 1.06 6.64
CA LEU A 111 4.01 -0.02 7.44
C LEU A 111 5.09 0.50 8.39
N TYR A 112 5.91 1.46 7.94
CA TYR A 112 6.93 2.08 8.78
C TYR A 112 6.31 2.85 9.96
N GLU A 113 5.32 3.71 9.68
CA GLU A 113 4.63 4.49 10.72
C GLU A 113 3.93 3.59 11.75
N LEU A 114 3.33 2.51 11.26
CA LEU A 114 2.53 1.59 12.05
C LEU A 114 3.34 0.73 13.03
N PHE A 115 4.50 0.23 12.59
CA PHE A 115 5.28 -0.75 13.36
C PHE A 115 6.60 -0.22 13.93
N ILE A 116 7.20 0.82 13.33
CA ILE A 116 8.51 1.32 13.75
C ILE A 116 8.36 2.54 14.65
N SER A 117 7.81 3.64 14.14
CA SER A 117 7.61 4.91 14.85
C SER A 117 6.92 5.93 13.94
N LYS A 118 6.15 6.84 14.54
CA LYS A 118 5.67 8.03 13.84
C LYS A 118 6.85 8.87 13.38
N ILE A 119 6.81 9.32 12.14
CA ILE A 119 7.83 10.19 11.57
C ILE A 119 7.80 11.53 12.32
N ASP A 120 8.80 11.76 13.18
CA ASP A 120 8.83 12.88 14.13
C ASP A 120 9.51 14.15 13.57
N LEU A 121 9.48 14.33 12.24
CA LEU A 121 10.12 15.45 11.54
C LEU A 121 9.45 16.83 11.82
N ALA A 122 8.43 16.87 12.68
CA ALA A 122 7.68 18.09 13.03
C ALA A 122 7.51 18.31 14.54
N LYS A 123 8.34 17.71 15.42
CA LYS A 123 8.35 18.02 16.86
C LYS A 123 9.27 19.19 17.26
N GLY A 124 9.33 20.20 16.39
CA GLY A 124 9.75 21.54 16.78
C GLY A 124 8.58 22.28 17.44
N ASN A 125 8.41 22.10 18.75
CA ASN A 125 7.62 22.94 19.66
C ASN A 125 6.07 22.82 19.62
N ASN A 126 5.53 22.19 20.69
CA ASN A 126 4.23 22.49 21.33
C ASN A 126 2.94 22.49 20.49
N THR A 127 2.62 21.43 19.74
CA THR A 127 1.23 21.26 19.28
C THR A 127 0.71 19.83 19.46
N SER A 128 -0.26 19.75 20.37
CA SER A 128 -1.47 18.93 20.34
C SER A 128 -1.35 17.43 20.04
N LYS A 129 -1.63 16.68 21.11
CA LYS A 129 -2.13 15.31 21.23
C LYS A 129 -3.40 15.08 20.36
N ILE A 130 -3.30 15.20 19.03
CA ILE A 130 -4.40 15.03 18.06
C ILE A 130 -4.07 14.00 16.96
N LEU A 131 -2.85 13.46 16.91
CA LEU A 131 -2.47 12.41 15.94
C LEU A 131 -2.25 11.06 16.64
N ILE A 132 -3.26 10.58 17.36
CA ILE A 132 -3.38 9.15 17.64
C ILE A 132 -4.39 8.60 16.64
N ILE A 133 -3.88 8.28 15.45
CA ILE A 133 -4.59 7.45 14.48
C ILE A 133 -4.70 6.07 15.13
N ASN A 134 -5.89 5.78 15.67
CA ASN A 134 -6.30 4.43 16.03
C ASN A 134 -6.84 3.76 14.78
N SER A 135 -6.09 2.77 14.29
CA SER A 135 -6.57 1.57 13.60
C SER A 135 -5.90 1.30 12.24
N LEU A 136 -5.43 0.06 12.14
CA LEU A 136 -4.98 -0.66 10.96
C LEU A 136 -6.05 -0.76 9.87
N ASP A 137 -7.32 -0.70 10.25
CA ASP A 137 -8.45 -0.89 9.35
C ASP A 137 -8.60 0.26 8.35
N ASP A 138 -8.32 1.50 8.76
CA ASP A 138 -8.40 2.66 7.85
C ASP A 138 -7.27 2.62 6.79
N LEU A 139 -6.12 2.03 7.12
CA LEU A 139 -5.05 1.79 6.14
C LEU A 139 -5.41 0.65 5.18
N LYS A 140 -6.02 -0.43 5.69
CA LYS A 140 -6.50 -1.56 4.90
C LYS A 140 -7.61 -1.14 3.93
N ASP A 141 -8.52 -0.29 4.38
CA ASP A 141 -9.61 0.25 3.58
C ASP A 141 -9.12 1.18 2.48
N LYS A 142 -8.15 2.05 2.79
CA LYS A 142 -7.46 2.88 1.80
C LYS A 142 -6.69 2.05 0.79
N LEU A 143 -6.02 0.97 1.21
CA LEU A 143 -5.30 0.07 0.32
C LEU A 143 -6.26 -0.66 -0.62
N ALA A 144 -7.35 -1.24 -0.09
CA ALA A 144 -8.32 -1.99 -0.89
C ALA A 144 -9.02 -1.11 -1.94
N LYS A 145 -9.35 0.14 -1.61
CA LYS A 145 -9.88 1.10 -2.59
C LYS A 145 -8.91 1.32 -3.76
N VAL A 146 -7.62 1.35 -3.45
CA VAL A 146 -6.59 1.68 -4.40
C VAL A 146 -6.19 0.45 -5.25
N ILE A 147 -6.22 -0.76 -4.68
CA ILE A 147 -6.08 -2.01 -5.44
C ILE A 147 -7.22 -2.17 -6.46
N LEU A 148 -8.44 -1.77 -6.09
CA LEU A 148 -9.57 -1.77 -7.01
C LEU A 148 -9.38 -0.80 -8.17
N MET A 149 -8.75 0.35 -7.94
CA MET A 149 -8.42 1.30 -9.00
C MET A 149 -7.41 0.70 -10.00
N ILE A 150 -6.37 0.00 -9.52
CA ILE A 150 -5.41 -0.71 -10.39
C ILE A 150 -6.11 -1.78 -11.22
N LEU A 151 -6.94 -2.62 -10.61
CA LEU A 151 -7.66 -3.68 -11.33
C LEU A 151 -8.55 -3.14 -12.47
N VAL A 152 -9.18 -1.99 -12.24
CA VAL A 152 -10.02 -1.32 -13.24
C VAL A 152 -9.17 -0.79 -14.39
N VAL A 153 -8.03 -0.16 -14.11
CA VAL A 153 -7.13 0.37 -15.13
C VAL A 153 -6.51 -0.77 -15.95
N MET A 154 -6.00 -1.82 -15.30
CA MET A 154 -5.49 -3.03 -15.97
C MET A 154 -6.55 -3.70 -16.85
N PHE A 155 -7.80 -3.76 -16.38
CA PHE A 155 -8.90 -4.29 -17.17
C PHE A 155 -9.12 -3.45 -18.43
N PHE A 156 -9.17 -2.11 -18.29
CA PHE A 156 -9.36 -1.21 -19.43
C PHE A 156 -8.19 -1.23 -20.42
N GLU A 157 -6.95 -1.34 -19.95
CA GLU A 157 -5.78 -1.51 -20.80
C GLU A 157 -5.94 -2.76 -21.68
N GLN A 158 -6.24 -3.91 -21.08
CA GLN A 158 -6.46 -5.16 -21.81
C GLN A 158 -7.68 -5.07 -22.74
N ALA A 159 -8.70 -4.32 -22.32
CA ALA A 159 -9.93 -4.11 -23.06
C ALA A 159 -9.72 -3.34 -24.37
N ILE A 160 -8.80 -2.37 -24.40
CA ILE A 160 -8.47 -1.58 -25.61
C ILE A 160 -7.77 -2.44 -26.68
N PHE A 161 -7.01 -3.45 -26.28
CA PHE A 161 -6.28 -4.33 -27.21
C PHE A 161 -7.12 -5.48 -27.75
N LEU A 162 -8.27 -5.77 -27.14
CA LEU A 162 -9.21 -6.75 -27.68
C LEU A 162 -9.85 -6.15 -28.94
N LYS A 163 -9.54 -6.71 -30.10
CA LYS A 163 -10.24 -6.43 -31.37
C LYS A 163 -11.37 -7.47 -31.51
N PRO A 164 -12.60 -7.19 -31.03
CA PRO A 164 -13.67 -8.18 -31.12
C PRO A 164 -14.05 -8.38 -32.60
N THR A 165 -13.90 -9.60 -33.06
CA THR A 165 -14.15 -10.02 -34.45
C THR A 165 -15.59 -10.50 -34.65
N GLY A 166 -16.26 -10.91 -33.57
CA GLY A 166 -17.62 -11.47 -33.60
C GLY A 166 -18.64 -10.73 -32.71
N PRO A 167 -19.95 -10.78 -33.03
CA PRO A 167 -21.01 -10.20 -32.21
C PRO A 167 -21.07 -10.76 -30.78
N LEU A 168 -20.69 -12.03 -30.61
CA LEU A 168 -20.67 -12.72 -29.31
C LEU A 168 -19.53 -12.19 -28.43
N GLU A 169 -18.38 -11.86 -29.02
CA GLU A 169 -17.25 -11.25 -28.31
C GLU A 169 -17.59 -9.84 -27.82
N LEU A 170 -18.34 -9.06 -28.62
CA LEU A 170 -18.88 -7.77 -28.17
C LEU A 170 -19.80 -7.93 -26.95
N LEU A 171 -20.61 -8.99 -26.91
CA LEU A 171 -21.49 -9.25 -25.76
C LEU A 171 -20.68 -9.58 -24.50
N TYR A 172 -19.67 -10.44 -24.59
CA TYR A 172 -18.77 -10.72 -23.47
C TYR A 172 -18.03 -9.47 -22.99
N TYR A 173 -17.63 -8.61 -23.91
CA TYR A 173 -16.98 -7.34 -23.61
C TYR A 173 -17.90 -6.38 -22.83
N ALA A 174 -19.15 -6.21 -23.30
CA ALA A 174 -20.15 -5.42 -22.60
C ALA A 174 -20.46 -5.98 -21.21
N LEU A 175 -20.54 -7.31 -21.08
CA LEU A 175 -20.76 -7.98 -19.81
C LEU A 175 -19.59 -7.79 -18.84
N ALA A 176 -18.36 -7.84 -19.33
CA ALA A 176 -17.17 -7.62 -18.51
C ALA A 176 -17.11 -6.17 -17.98
N ILE A 177 -17.39 -5.16 -18.83
CA ILE A 177 -17.50 -3.76 -18.38
C ILE A 177 -18.62 -3.59 -17.33
N MET A 178 -19.77 -4.24 -17.55
CA MET A 178 -20.87 -4.22 -16.58
C MET A 178 -20.46 -4.82 -15.22
N LEU A 179 -19.70 -5.93 -15.21
CA LEU A 179 -19.19 -6.54 -13.98
C LEU A 179 -18.19 -5.63 -13.25
N VAL A 180 -17.31 -4.94 -13.98
CA VAL A 180 -16.38 -3.96 -13.40
C VAL A 180 -17.13 -2.78 -12.79
N ALA A 181 -18.13 -2.24 -13.49
CA ALA A 181 -18.98 -1.17 -12.97
C ALA A 181 -19.76 -1.61 -11.72
N LEU A 182 -20.26 -2.85 -11.71
CA LEU A 182 -20.97 -3.44 -10.57
C LEU A 182 -20.02 -3.64 -9.37
N ALA A 183 -18.79 -4.14 -9.60
CA ALA A 183 -17.79 -4.28 -8.55
C ALA A 183 -17.43 -2.92 -7.91
N LEU A 184 -17.27 -1.87 -8.72
CA LEU A 184 -17.04 -0.51 -8.24
C LEU A 184 -18.23 0.03 -7.42
N PHE A 185 -19.45 -0.20 -7.89
CA PHE A 185 -20.66 0.19 -7.17
C PHE A 185 -20.78 -0.51 -5.81
N LEU A 186 -20.54 -1.82 -5.77
CA LEU A 186 -20.56 -2.60 -4.52
C LEU A 186 -19.47 -2.15 -3.56
N SER A 187 -18.26 -1.90 -4.06
CA SER A 187 -17.16 -1.37 -3.27
C SER A 187 -17.54 -0.04 -2.61
N HIS A 188 -18.06 0.92 -3.38
CA HIS A 188 -18.48 2.21 -2.84
C HIS A 188 -19.59 2.08 -1.78
N LYS A 189 -20.53 1.14 -1.97
CA LYS A 189 -21.59 0.86 -0.99
C LYS A 189 -21.05 0.21 0.28
N ALA A 190 -20.06 -0.68 0.18
CA ALA A 190 -19.45 -1.35 1.33
C ALA A 190 -18.71 -0.39 2.27
N TYR A 191 -18.15 0.70 1.73
CA TYR A 191 -17.44 1.73 2.51
C TYR A 191 -18.35 2.75 3.22
N LYS A 192 -19.68 2.69 3.05
CA LYS A 192 -20.61 3.66 3.66
C LYS A 192 -21.05 3.28 5.09
N HIS A 193 -20.16 2.64 5.85
CA HIS A 193 -20.37 2.27 7.24
C HIS A 193 -19.45 3.04 8.18
#